data_AF-A0A7C4MEV2-F1
#
_entry.id   AF-A0A7C4MEV2-F1
#
_cell.length_a   1.000
_cell.length_b   1.000
_cell.length_c   1.000
_cell.angle_alpha   90.00
_cell.angle_beta   90.00
_cell.angle_gamma   90.00
#
_symmetry.space_group_name_H-M   'P 1'
#
loop_
_entity.id
_entity.type
_entity.pdbx_description
1 polymer ?
#
loop_
_entity_poly.entity_id
_entity_poly.type
_entity_poly.pdbx_seq_one_letter_code
_entity_poly.pdbx_strand_id
1 'polypeptide(L)'
;MILADLERRVRKKDLLSKVVSSTEASLLIEDGMTIACSGFTPAGYPKAVPLALVERVKSGKKLKINLWTGASVGPELDEALASVDAISKRLPYQTDNLLRNKINSGDVDYIDIHLSQCPQQIRYGFLGDIDLAIVEAVAITEEGGIVPSTSVGNSPTFVKMAKGVIV
;
A
#
# COMPACT_ATOMS: atom_id res chain seq x y z
N MET A 1 -16.44 -9.70 -21.30
CA MET A 1 -16.04 -8.27 -21.31
C MET A 1 -14.95 -7.97 -20.29
N ILE A 2 -15.00 -8.52 -19.07
CA ILE A 2 -13.99 -8.30 -18.01
C ILE A 2 -12.63 -8.97 -18.31
N LEU A 3 -12.63 -10.21 -18.82
CA LEU A 3 -11.38 -10.93 -19.12
C LEU A 3 -10.52 -10.25 -20.19
N ALA A 4 -11.16 -9.76 -21.26
CA ALA A 4 -10.47 -9.12 -22.38
C ALA A 4 -9.80 -7.79 -21.98
N ASP A 5 -10.37 -7.04 -21.02
CA ASP A 5 -9.72 -5.84 -20.51
C ASP A 5 -8.56 -6.19 -19.55
N LEU A 6 -8.70 -7.26 -18.76
CA LEU A 6 -7.62 -7.74 -17.89
C LEU A 6 -6.40 -8.21 -18.69
N GLU A 7 -6.59 -8.99 -19.75
CA GLU A 7 -5.49 -9.44 -20.63
C GLU A 7 -4.79 -8.27 -21.35
N ARG A 8 -5.54 -7.20 -21.66
CA ARG A 8 -4.97 -5.97 -22.23
C ARG A 8 -4.10 -5.20 -21.24
N ARG A 9 -4.45 -5.27 -19.96
CA ARG A 9 -3.74 -4.59 -18.86
C ARG A 9 -2.55 -5.43 -18.39
N VAL A 10 -2.70 -6.75 -18.28
CA VAL A 10 -1.68 -7.70 -17.84
C VAL A 10 -1.12 -8.44 -19.05
N ARG A 11 -0.11 -7.85 -19.71
CA ARG A 11 0.40 -8.34 -21.01
C ARG A 11 1.40 -9.49 -20.86
N LYS A 12 1.94 -9.69 -19.66
CA LYS A 12 2.73 -10.86 -19.29
C LYS A 12 1.81 -12.02 -18.88
N LYS A 13 1.61 -12.97 -19.79
CA LYS A 13 0.55 -13.99 -19.71
C LYS A 13 0.64 -14.91 -18.49
N ASP A 14 1.84 -15.26 -18.03
CA ASP A 14 2.03 -16.12 -16.85
C ASP A 14 1.54 -15.45 -15.55
N LEU A 15 1.53 -14.11 -15.49
CA LEU A 15 1.03 -13.38 -14.32
C LEU A 15 -0.51 -13.38 -14.21
N LEU A 16 -1.24 -13.71 -15.28
CA LEU A 16 -2.70 -13.88 -15.20
C LEU A 16 -3.09 -14.98 -14.21
N SER A 17 -2.24 -15.99 -14.01
CA SER A 17 -2.45 -17.05 -13.02
C SER A 17 -2.40 -16.58 -11.56
N LYS A 18 -1.89 -15.36 -11.32
CA LYS A 18 -1.79 -14.75 -9.99
C LYS A 18 -2.93 -13.78 -9.68
N VAL A 19 -3.87 -13.60 -10.62
CA VAL A 19 -5.01 -12.72 -10.42
C VAL A 19 -5.97 -13.38 -9.43
N VAL A 20 -6.17 -12.72 -8.31
CA VAL A 20 -7.07 -13.14 -7.24
C VAL A 20 -7.94 -11.96 -6.82
N SER A 21 -8.99 -12.22 -6.04
CA SER A 21 -9.83 -11.15 -5.49
C SER A 21 -9.05 -10.29 -4.47
N SER A 22 -9.52 -9.07 -4.21
CA SER A 22 -8.94 -8.23 -3.15
C SER A 22 -9.06 -8.86 -1.76
N THR A 23 -10.13 -9.63 -1.52
CA THR A 23 -10.31 -10.42 -0.29
C THR A 23 -9.19 -11.44 -0.13
N GLU A 24 -8.92 -12.26 -1.16
CA GLU A 24 -7.83 -13.24 -1.14
C GLU A 24 -6.46 -12.56 -1.03
N ALA A 25 -6.22 -11.52 -1.80
CA ALA A 25 -4.98 -10.74 -1.76
C ALA A 25 -4.72 -10.16 -0.36
N SER A 26 -5.76 -9.66 0.32
CA SER A 26 -5.64 -9.12 1.67
C SER A 26 -5.23 -10.18 2.69
N LEU A 27 -5.48 -11.48 2.47
CA LEU A 27 -5.09 -12.55 3.39
C LEU A 27 -3.56 -12.65 3.58
N LEU A 28 -2.78 -12.14 2.62
CA LEU A 28 -1.33 -12.05 2.72
C LEU A 28 -0.84 -11.02 3.74
N ILE A 29 -1.74 -10.16 4.24
CA ILE A 29 -1.43 -9.15 5.25
C ILE A 29 -1.71 -9.72 6.64
N GLU A 30 -0.67 -9.75 7.47
CA GLU A 30 -0.70 -10.22 8.86
C GLU A 30 -0.39 -9.09 9.85
N ASP A 31 -0.67 -9.34 11.13
CA ASP A 31 -0.40 -8.40 12.21
C ASP A 31 1.09 -8.10 12.34
N GLY A 32 1.43 -6.84 12.58
CA GLY A 32 2.80 -6.35 12.74
C GLY A 32 3.57 -6.14 11.43
N MET A 33 3.02 -6.52 10.27
CA MET A 33 3.70 -6.34 8.99
C MET A 33 3.90 -4.87 8.62
N THR A 34 5.01 -4.62 7.93
CA THR A 34 5.23 -3.36 7.22
C THR A 34 4.70 -3.46 5.79
N ILE A 35 3.70 -2.62 5.49
CA ILE A 35 3.04 -2.53 4.20
C ILE A 35 3.39 -1.19 3.54
N ALA A 36 3.96 -1.26 2.35
CA ALA A 36 4.34 -0.09 1.57
C ALA A 36 3.41 0.10 0.37
N CYS A 37 2.64 1.17 0.36
CA CYS A 37 1.65 1.46 -0.66
C CYS A 37 2.15 2.55 -1.63
N SER A 38 1.86 2.40 -2.92
CA SER A 38 1.94 3.55 -3.84
C SER A 38 0.99 4.66 -3.38
N GLY A 39 1.20 5.90 -3.87
CA GLY A 39 0.36 7.03 -3.50
C GLY A 39 1.13 8.30 -3.21
N PHE A 40 0.70 9.41 -3.83
CA PHE A 40 1.28 10.73 -3.63
C PHE A 40 0.21 11.78 -3.98
N THR A 41 -0.13 12.67 -3.03
CA THR A 41 -1.13 13.75 -3.22
C THR A 41 -2.43 13.26 -3.88
N PRO A 42 -3.33 12.70 -3.05
CA PRO A 42 -4.24 11.56 -3.31
C PRO A 42 -4.28 11.01 -4.76
N ALA A 43 -3.13 10.63 -5.32
CA ALA A 43 -3.02 10.04 -6.65
C ALA A 43 -2.24 8.73 -6.60
N GLY A 44 -2.70 7.72 -7.32
CA GLY A 44 -1.96 6.48 -7.53
C GLY A 44 -1.82 5.54 -6.32
N TYR A 45 -2.74 5.56 -5.35
CA TYR A 45 -2.74 4.67 -4.19
C TYR A 45 -3.70 3.47 -4.38
N PRO A 46 -3.39 2.29 -3.79
CA PRO A 46 -4.26 1.12 -3.87
C PRO A 46 -5.55 1.35 -3.07
N LYS A 47 -6.64 0.76 -3.55
CA LYS A 47 -7.99 0.99 -3.00
C LYS A 47 -8.65 -0.31 -2.53
N ALA A 48 -8.77 -1.29 -3.44
CA ALA A 48 -9.54 -2.51 -3.18
C ALA A 48 -8.96 -3.40 -2.07
N VAL A 49 -7.64 -3.57 -2.02
CA VAL A 49 -6.97 -4.42 -1.02
C VAL A 49 -7.02 -3.81 0.39
N PRO A 50 -6.73 -2.51 0.58
CA PRO A 50 -6.95 -1.85 1.87
C PRO A 50 -8.40 -1.96 2.38
N LEU A 51 -9.40 -1.77 1.51
CA LEU A 51 -10.81 -1.92 1.90
C LEU A 51 -11.15 -3.37 2.31
N ALA A 52 -10.59 -4.37 1.62
CA ALA A 52 -10.75 -5.77 2.01
C ALA A 52 -10.08 -6.08 3.37
N LEU A 53 -8.93 -5.45 3.67
CA LEU A 53 -8.29 -5.56 4.97
C LEU A 53 -9.16 -4.98 6.09
N VAL A 54 -9.83 -3.85 5.85
CA VAL A 54 -10.77 -3.25 6.80
C VAL A 54 -11.91 -4.21 7.15
N GLU A 55 -12.47 -4.90 6.16
CA GLU A 55 -13.54 -5.88 6.40
C GLU A 55 -13.05 -7.10 7.20
N ARG A 56 -11.79 -7.52 7.03
CA ARG A 56 -11.18 -8.55 7.89
C ARG A 56 -11.12 -8.10 9.35
N VAL A 57 -10.72 -6.85 9.59
CA VAL A 57 -10.63 -6.29 10.95
C VAL A 57 -12.02 -6.17 11.60
N LYS A 58 -13.01 -5.65 10.86
CA LYS A 58 -14.41 -5.61 11.31
C LYS A 58 -14.99 -6.98 11.62
N SER A 59 -14.56 -8.02 10.89
CA SER A 59 -14.95 -9.41 11.13
C SER A 59 -14.26 -10.04 12.34
N GLY A 60 -13.55 -9.25 13.16
CA GLY A 60 -12.97 -9.68 14.43
C GLY A 60 -11.49 -10.03 14.37
N LYS A 61 -10.83 -9.92 13.21
CA LYS A 61 -9.37 -10.11 13.13
C LYS A 61 -8.67 -8.92 13.79
N LYS A 62 -7.96 -9.18 14.88
CA LYS A 62 -7.05 -8.20 15.48
C LYS A 62 -5.76 -8.16 14.65
N LEU A 63 -5.53 -7.05 13.96
CA LEU A 63 -4.24 -6.77 13.31
C LEU A 63 -4.01 -5.25 13.24
N LYS A 64 -2.76 -4.84 13.34
CA LYS A 64 -2.26 -3.51 13.00
C LYS A 64 -1.03 -3.64 12.09
N ILE A 65 -0.85 -2.69 11.19
CA ILE A 65 0.30 -2.64 10.27
C ILE A 65 1.11 -1.35 10.42
N ASN A 66 2.37 -1.39 10.01
CA ASN A 66 3.11 -0.17 9.69
C ASN A 66 2.81 0.20 8.24
N LEU A 67 2.39 1.45 7.97
CA LEU A 67 1.98 1.90 6.65
C LEU A 67 2.96 2.94 6.08
N TRP A 68 3.65 2.58 5.00
CA TRP A 68 4.57 3.46 4.29
C TRP A 68 3.96 3.88 2.95
N THR A 69 4.07 5.15 2.59
CA THR A 69 3.55 5.67 1.33
C THR A 69 4.57 6.55 0.60
N GLY A 70 4.24 7.01 -0.60
CA GLY A 70 4.98 8.10 -1.24
C GLY A 70 4.79 9.41 -0.49
N ALA A 71 3.53 9.83 -0.33
CA ALA A 71 3.12 10.97 0.49
C ALA A 71 1.67 10.75 0.98
N SER A 72 0.79 11.75 0.91
CA SER A 72 -0.63 11.58 1.25
C SER A 72 -1.37 10.70 0.23
N VAL A 73 -2.42 10.04 0.72
CA VAL A 73 -3.30 9.13 -0.02
C VAL A 73 -4.77 9.52 0.23
N GLY A 74 -5.71 8.75 -0.32
CA GLY A 74 -7.14 9.00 -0.17
C GLY A 74 -7.82 8.16 0.93
N PRO A 75 -9.14 8.32 1.06
CA PRO A 75 -9.93 7.75 2.16
C PRO A 75 -9.97 6.23 2.14
N GLU A 76 -9.87 5.59 0.96
CA GLU A 76 -9.86 4.13 0.84
C GLU A 76 -8.62 3.47 1.47
N LEU A 77 -7.59 4.26 1.83
CA LEU A 77 -6.39 3.77 2.50
C LEU A 77 -6.23 4.37 3.91
N ASP A 78 -5.94 5.68 4.03
CA ASP A 78 -5.63 6.29 5.34
C ASP A 78 -6.87 6.29 6.26
N GLU A 79 -7.98 6.87 5.82
CA GLU A 79 -9.20 6.99 6.63
C GLU A 79 -9.80 5.60 6.93
N ALA A 80 -9.88 4.73 5.93
CA ALA A 80 -10.46 3.40 6.06
C ALA A 80 -9.70 2.54 7.08
N LEU A 81 -8.37 2.48 7.01
CA LEU A 81 -7.57 1.72 7.98
C LEU A 81 -7.54 2.38 9.36
N ALA A 82 -7.49 3.71 9.42
CA ALA A 82 -7.58 4.43 10.68
C ALA A 82 -8.92 4.18 11.39
N SER A 83 -10.04 4.09 10.66
CA SER A 83 -11.38 3.89 11.21
C SER A 83 -11.58 2.58 11.99
N VAL A 84 -10.71 1.60 11.75
CA VAL A 84 -10.71 0.29 12.43
C VAL A 84 -9.44 0.05 13.24
N ASP A 85 -8.71 1.11 13.58
CA ASP A 85 -7.49 1.06 14.39
C ASP A 85 -6.38 0.15 13.83
N ALA A 86 -6.35 -0.05 12.51
CA ALA A 86 -5.43 -0.99 11.85
C ALA A 86 -4.06 -0.40 11.52
N ILE A 87 -3.79 0.86 11.86
CA ILE A 87 -2.48 1.49 11.65
C ILE A 87 -1.76 1.56 13.00
N SER A 88 -0.54 1.01 13.07
CA SER A 88 0.36 1.16 14.21
C SER A 88 1.34 2.32 14.02
N LYS A 89 1.88 2.46 12.80
CA LYS A 89 2.86 3.49 12.44
C LYS A 89 2.64 3.98 11.03
N ARG A 90 2.86 5.27 10.77
CA ARG A 90 2.64 5.90 9.45
C ARG A 90 3.83 6.79 9.04
N LEU A 91 4.24 6.70 7.77
CA LEU A 91 5.22 7.61 7.15
C LEU A 91 5.01 7.75 5.63
N PRO A 92 5.54 8.79 4.95
CA PRO A 92 6.18 9.98 5.51
C PRO A 92 5.26 11.21 5.53
N TYR A 93 4.06 11.12 4.95
CA TYR A 93 3.14 12.25 4.86
C TYR A 93 1.69 11.78 4.82
N GLN A 94 0.80 12.49 5.51
CA GLN A 94 -0.64 12.26 5.51
C GLN A 94 -1.41 13.59 5.58
N THR A 95 -2.64 13.60 5.04
CA THR A 95 -3.54 14.77 5.07
C THR A 95 -4.92 14.45 5.60
N ASP A 96 -5.18 13.20 6.00
CA ASP A 96 -6.48 12.75 6.48
C ASP A 96 -6.77 13.27 7.91
N ASN A 97 -8.00 13.71 8.17
CA ASN A 97 -8.37 14.30 9.46
C ASN A 97 -8.47 13.25 10.56
N LEU A 98 -9.01 12.07 10.27
CA LEU A 98 -9.17 11.00 11.26
C LEU A 98 -7.79 10.47 11.69
N LEU A 99 -6.93 10.16 10.73
CA LEU A 99 -5.56 9.73 10.97
C LEU A 99 -4.75 10.80 11.70
N ARG A 100 -4.88 12.08 11.31
CA ARG A 100 -4.24 13.19 12.04
C ARG A 100 -4.66 13.23 13.52
N ASN A 101 -5.95 13.03 13.81
CA ASN A 101 -6.43 13.01 15.19
C ASN A 101 -5.84 11.84 15.98
N LYS A 102 -5.74 10.65 15.36
CA LYS A 102 -5.12 9.46 15.98
C LYS A 102 -3.61 9.61 16.20
N ILE A 103 -2.92 10.30 15.30
CA ILE A 103 -1.52 10.64 15.49
C ILE A 103 -1.38 11.61 16.68
N ASN A 104 -2.22 12.64 16.73
CA ASN A 104 -2.17 13.66 17.80
C ASN A 104 -2.59 13.12 19.18
N SER A 105 -3.41 12.05 19.25
CA SER A 105 -3.73 11.36 20.50
C SER A 105 -2.67 10.35 20.94
N GLY A 106 -1.69 10.04 20.07
CA GLY A 106 -0.69 9.02 20.32
C GLY A 106 -1.14 7.58 20.02
N ASP A 107 -2.30 7.39 19.37
CA ASP A 107 -2.79 6.06 18.99
C ASP A 107 -2.03 5.48 17.78
N VAL A 108 -1.39 6.34 16.98
CA VAL A 108 -0.60 5.99 15.79
C VAL A 108 0.76 6.69 15.85
N ASP A 109 1.84 5.93 15.79
CA ASP A 109 3.18 6.48 15.65
C ASP A 109 3.34 7.15 14.27
N TYR A 110 4.00 8.31 14.20
CA TYR A 110 4.18 9.04 12.95
C TYR A 110 5.59 9.57 12.78
N ILE A 111 6.11 9.46 11.55
CA ILE A 111 7.43 9.99 11.18
C ILE A 111 7.30 10.73 9.85
N ASP A 112 7.44 12.06 9.89
CA ASP A 112 7.37 12.94 8.72
C ASP A 112 8.75 13.18 8.10
N ILE A 113 9.23 12.16 7.38
CA ILE A 113 10.54 12.20 6.71
C ILE A 113 10.48 13.12 5.49
N HIS A 114 11.54 13.89 5.24
CA HIS A 114 11.70 14.62 3.99
C HIS A 114 11.51 13.67 2.79
N LEU A 115 10.55 13.97 1.91
CA LEU A 115 10.04 13.00 0.92
C LEU A 115 11.16 12.41 0.04
N SER A 116 12.15 13.21 -0.36
CA SER A 116 13.28 12.74 -1.17
C SER A 116 14.27 11.82 -0.41
N GLN A 117 14.26 11.87 0.93
CA GLN A 117 15.15 11.07 1.79
C GLN A 117 14.50 9.76 2.23
N CYS A 118 13.16 9.70 2.29
CA CYS A 118 12.42 8.49 2.65
C CYS A 118 12.90 7.23 1.88
N PRO A 119 12.96 7.21 0.53
CA PRO A 119 13.41 6.01 -0.18
C PRO A 119 14.88 5.69 0.07
N GLN A 120 15.71 6.69 0.37
CA GLN A 120 17.11 6.48 0.74
C GLN A 120 17.24 5.79 2.10
N GLN A 121 16.43 6.21 3.09
CA GLN A 121 16.42 5.60 4.42
C GLN A 121 15.92 4.16 4.39
N ILE A 122 14.92 3.84 3.55
CA ILE A 122 14.45 2.46 3.33
C ILE A 122 15.59 1.60 2.78
N ARG A 123 16.27 2.05 1.71
CA ARG A 123 17.37 1.28 1.10
C ARG A 123 18.54 1.06 2.05
N TYR A 124 18.75 1.96 3.00
CA TYR A 124 19.79 1.83 4.02
C TYR A 124 19.35 1.02 5.25
N GLY A 125 18.10 0.54 5.28
CA GLY A 125 17.59 -0.30 6.37
C GLY A 125 17.21 0.45 7.64
N PHE A 126 17.25 1.79 7.66
CA PHE A 126 16.91 2.58 8.84
C PHE A 126 15.44 2.47 9.25
N LEU A 127 14.57 2.11 8.31
CA LEU A 127 13.14 1.94 8.56
C LEU A 127 12.74 0.48 8.72
N GLY A 128 13.68 -0.47 8.67
CA GLY A 128 13.42 -1.91 8.73
C GLY A 128 12.99 -2.50 7.39
N ASP A 129 12.50 -3.74 7.44
CA ASP A 129 12.09 -4.50 6.25
C ASP A 129 10.68 -4.12 5.78
N ILE A 130 10.44 -4.22 4.48
CA ILE A 130 9.09 -4.18 3.90
C ILE A 130 8.64 -5.62 3.67
N ASP A 131 7.55 -6.01 4.31
CA ASP A 131 6.98 -7.35 4.10
C ASP A 131 6.21 -7.39 2.78
N LEU A 132 5.44 -6.34 2.48
CA LEU A 132 4.62 -6.29 1.28
C LEU A 132 4.57 -4.88 0.67
N ALA A 133 4.74 -4.81 -0.66
CA ALA A 133 4.40 -3.62 -1.44
C ALA A 133 3.03 -3.79 -2.12
N ILE A 134 2.19 -2.75 -2.09
CA ILE A 134 0.90 -2.72 -2.79
C ILE A 134 0.88 -1.52 -3.72
N VAL A 135 0.93 -1.75 -5.04
CA VAL A 135 1.15 -0.70 -6.04
C VAL A 135 0.03 -0.65 -7.06
N GLU A 136 -0.68 0.46 -7.15
CA GLU A 136 -1.66 0.68 -8.22
C GLU A 136 -0.96 0.82 -9.58
N ALA A 137 -1.44 0.06 -10.57
CA ALA A 137 -0.88 0.06 -11.91
C ALA A 137 -1.96 0.20 -12.99
N VAL A 138 -1.60 0.84 -14.10
CA VAL A 138 -2.45 0.89 -15.31
C VAL A 138 -2.16 -0.25 -16.28
N ALA A 139 -1.01 -0.92 -16.12
CA ALA A 139 -0.66 -2.11 -16.88
C ALA A 139 0.53 -2.84 -16.26
N ILE A 140 0.67 -4.11 -16.62
CA ILE A 140 1.90 -4.89 -16.51
C ILE A 140 2.39 -5.18 -17.94
N THR A 141 3.64 -4.83 -18.24
CA THR A 141 4.24 -5.05 -19.57
C THR A 141 4.49 -6.53 -19.84
N GLU A 142 4.81 -6.85 -21.08
CA GLU A 142 5.15 -8.17 -21.59
C GLU A 142 6.34 -8.79 -20.83
N GLU A 143 7.30 -7.97 -20.41
CA GLU A 143 8.47 -8.36 -19.62
C GLU A 143 8.15 -8.49 -18.13
N GLY A 144 7.01 -7.95 -17.69
CA GLY A 144 6.56 -7.93 -16.29
C GLY A 144 6.83 -6.60 -15.58
N GLY A 145 7.13 -5.53 -16.32
CA GLY A 145 7.27 -4.19 -15.76
C GLY A 145 5.92 -3.65 -15.27
N ILE A 146 5.90 -2.99 -14.11
CA ILE A 146 4.69 -2.37 -13.56
C ILE A 146 4.63 -0.93 -14.08
N VAL A 147 3.56 -0.57 -14.78
CA VAL A 147 3.31 0.80 -15.27
C VAL A 147 2.48 1.54 -14.21
N PRO A 148 3.04 2.52 -13.48
CA PRO A 148 2.31 3.26 -12.45
C PRO A 148 1.12 4.00 -13.03
N SER A 149 0.15 4.33 -12.16
CA SER A 149 -1.00 5.14 -12.55
C SER A 149 -0.69 6.65 -12.51
N THR A 150 -1.32 7.40 -11.60
CA THR A 150 -1.25 8.86 -11.54
C THR A 150 -0.18 9.40 -10.59
N SER A 151 0.62 8.51 -9.99
CA SER A 151 1.82 8.90 -9.24
C SER A 151 2.90 7.82 -9.33
N VAL A 152 4.15 8.22 -9.07
CA VAL A 152 5.28 7.30 -8.92
C VAL A 152 5.64 7.17 -7.44
N GLY A 153 5.96 8.30 -6.80
CA GLY A 153 6.35 8.36 -5.39
C GLY A 153 7.51 7.41 -5.09
N ASN A 154 7.37 6.65 -3.99
CA ASN A 154 8.38 5.70 -3.53
C ASN A 154 8.20 4.28 -4.11
N SER A 155 7.22 4.07 -5.00
CA SER A 155 6.84 2.73 -5.50
C SER A 155 8.01 1.92 -6.07
N PRO A 156 8.96 2.49 -6.86
CA PRO A 156 10.12 1.72 -7.34
C PRO A 156 11.00 1.20 -6.20
N THR A 157 11.14 1.97 -5.11
CA THR A 157 11.90 1.52 -3.93
C THR A 157 11.11 0.46 -3.17
N PHE A 158 9.80 0.63 -3.00
CA PHE A 158 8.95 -0.36 -2.32
C PHE A 158 8.98 -1.71 -3.03
N VAL A 159 8.76 -1.74 -4.34
CA VAL A 159 8.79 -2.97 -5.16
C VAL A 159 10.16 -3.65 -5.09
N LYS A 160 11.25 -2.86 -5.08
CA LYS A 160 12.61 -3.40 -4.99
C LYS A 160 12.93 -4.02 -3.64
N MET A 161 12.38 -3.46 -2.55
CA MET A 161 12.78 -3.79 -1.19
C MET A 161 11.80 -4.74 -0.48
N ALA A 162 10.59 -4.91 -0.99
CA ALA A 162 9.56 -5.76 -0.38
C ALA A 162 9.81 -7.26 -0.59
N LYS A 163 9.46 -8.07 0.41
CA LYS A 163 9.48 -9.55 0.32
C LYS A 163 8.40 -10.08 -0.64
N GLY A 164 7.27 -9.38 -0.74
CA GLY A 164 6.18 -9.67 -1.69
C GLY A 164 5.60 -8.41 -2.32
N VAL A 165 4.93 -8.57 -3.47
CA VAL A 165 4.32 -7.45 -4.20
C VAL A 165 2.90 -7.83 -4.64
N ILE A 166 1.94 -6.96 -4.33
CA ILE A 166 0.59 -6.95 -4.89
C ILE A 166 0.50 -5.74 -5.85
N VAL A 167 -0.11 -5.96 -7.01
CA VAL A 167 -0.34 -4.95 -8.04
C VAL A 167 -1.83 -4.82 -8.29
#